data_AF-A0A4Q7USN7-F1
#
_entry.id   AF-A0A4Q7USN7-F1
#
_cell.length_a   1.000
_cell.length_b   1.000
_cell.length_c   1.000
_cell.angle_alpha   90.00
_cell.angle_beta   90.00
_cell.angle_gamma   90.00
#
_symmetry.space_group_name_H-M   'P 1'
#
loop_
_entity.id
_entity.type
_entity.pdbx_description
1 polymer ?
#
loop_
_entity_poly.entity_id
_entity_poly.type
_entity_poly.pdbx_seq_one_letter_code
_entity_poly.pdbx_strand_id
1 'polypeptide(L)'
;MDRQAAVPTRALPDEIRADVETLWRYHDMRHELRPCDVGIGLGSHDLGVAVMMWPEVDVVCASNPLDLDDYVSSIGDPRRVVDMLVGDTQRIEVYAERGFAVPQEMPDEVRTAFERLVAAGYASRLI
;
A
#
# COMPACT_ATOMS: atom_id res chain seq x y z
N MET A 1 24.79 -15.38 -24.29
CA MET A 1 25.38 -14.70 -23.14
C MET A 1 24.58 -13.42 -22.99
N ASP A 2 23.64 -13.28 -22.07
CA ASP A 2 23.54 -13.83 -20.73
C ASP A 2 22.08 -14.27 -20.49
N ARG A 3 21.86 -15.52 -20.09
CA ARG A 3 20.53 -15.96 -19.64
C ARG A 3 20.40 -15.41 -18.24
N GLN A 4 19.71 -14.28 -18.10
CA GLN A 4 19.28 -13.80 -16.79
C GLN A 4 18.50 -14.94 -16.15
N ALA A 5 19.13 -15.60 -15.18
CA ALA A 5 18.46 -16.61 -14.38
C ALA A 5 17.27 -15.90 -13.75
N ALA A 6 16.05 -16.32 -14.12
CA ALA A 6 14.86 -15.87 -13.42
C ALA A 6 15.07 -16.21 -11.95
N VAL A 7 15.24 -15.19 -11.11
CA VAL A 7 15.19 -15.36 -9.67
C VAL A 7 13.85 -16.03 -9.39
N PRO A 8 13.80 -17.20 -8.74
CA PRO A 8 12.53 -17.85 -8.47
C PRO A 8 11.70 -16.87 -7.64
N THR A 9 10.63 -16.36 -8.23
CA THR A 9 9.67 -15.49 -7.56
C THR A 9 9.21 -16.21 -6.30
N ARG A 10 9.64 -15.72 -5.15
CA ARG A 10 9.20 -16.28 -3.86
C ARG A 10 7.78 -15.80 -3.63
N ALA A 11 6.85 -16.73 -3.52
CA ALA A 11 5.48 -16.45 -3.12
C ALA A 11 5.44 -15.90 -1.68
N LEU A 12 4.34 -15.22 -1.34
CA LEU A 12 4.07 -14.84 0.04
C LEU A 12 3.90 -16.10 0.91
N PRO A 13 4.53 -16.16 2.10
CA PRO A 13 4.29 -17.22 3.06
C PRO A 13 2.82 -17.27 3.51
N ASP A 14 2.24 -18.47 3.59
CA ASP A 14 0.83 -18.66 3.95
C ASP A 14 0.51 -18.13 5.36
N GLU A 15 1.48 -18.18 6.27
CA GLU A 15 1.35 -17.73 7.66
C GLU A 15 1.04 -16.22 7.79
N ILE A 16 1.47 -15.40 6.82
CA ILE A 16 1.22 -13.95 6.84
C ILE A 16 0.19 -13.50 5.80
N ARG A 17 -0.24 -14.40 4.91
CA ARG A 17 -1.04 -14.05 3.72
C ARG A 17 -2.29 -13.27 4.06
N ALA A 18 -3.05 -13.71 5.06
CA ALA A 18 -4.31 -13.06 5.45
C ALA A 18 -4.09 -11.63 5.97
N ASP A 19 -3.02 -11.40 6.74
CA ASP A 19 -2.70 -10.06 7.26
C ASP A 19 -2.23 -9.15 6.11
N VAL A 20 -1.41 -9.66 5.18
CA VAL A 20 -0.96 -8.91 3.99
C VAL A 20 -2.13 -8.58 3.05
N GLU A 21 -3.06 -9.51 2.82
CA GLU A 21 -4.27 -9.28 2.02
C GLU A 21 -5.20 -8.24 2.67
N THR A 22 -5.22 -8.19 4.00
CA THR A 22 -5.98 -7.17 4.74
C THR A 22 -5.39 -5.79 4.50
N LEU A 23 -4.07 -5.63 4.62
CA LEU A 23 -3.41 -4.35 4.28
C LEU A 23 -3.56 -4.01 2.79
N TRP A 24 -3.39 -4.98 1.88
CA TRP A 24 -3.53 -4.78 0.44
C TRP A 24 -4.91 -4.24 0.08
N ARG A 25 -5.98 -4.89 0.56
CA ARG A 25 -7.36 -4.46 0.30
C ARG A 25 -7.70 -3.11 0.91
N TYR A 26 -7.08 -2.75 2.02
CA TYR A 26 -7.26 -1.43 2.64
C TYR A 26 -6.67 -0.30 1.78
N HIS A 27 -5.54 -0.53 1.11
CA HIS A 27 -4.91 0.48 0.23
C HIS A 27 -5.53 0.53 -1.17
N ASP A 28 -6.35 -0.45 -1.52
CA ASP A 28 -7.17 -0.41 -2.74
C ASP A 28 -8.39 0.47 -2.51
N MET A 29 -8.31 1.71 -3.00
CA MET A 29 -9.39 2.70 -2.88
C MET A 29 -10.63 2.36 -3.71
N ARG A 30 -10.50 1.47 -4.72
CA ARG A 30 -11.58 1.06 -5.62
C ARG A 30 -12.30 2.23 -6.31
N HIS A 31 -11.62 3.35 -6.54
CA HIS A 31 -12.21 4.45 -7.30
C HIS A 31 -12.29 4.09 -8.79
N GLU A 32 -13.44 4.34 -9.39
CA GLU A 32 -13.62 4.18 -10.83
C GLU A 32 -12.93 5.31 -11.60
N LEU A 33 -12.20 4.94 -12.66
CA LEU A 33 -11.61 5.92 -13.56
C LEU A 33 -12.70 6.68 -14.31
N ARG A 34 -12.56 8.01 -14.35
CA ARG A 34 -13.44 8.91 -15.10
C ARG A 34 -12.58 10.02 -15.74
N PRO A 35 -13.08 10.71 -16.79
CA PRO A 35 -12.40 11.87 -17.34
C PRO A 35 -12.08 12.91 -16.25
N CYS A 36 -10.86 13.43 -16.27
CA CYS A 36 -10.39 14.48 -15.37
C CYS A 36 -9.61 15.54 -16.14
N ASP A 37 -9.49 16.73 -15.57
CA ASP A 37 -8.72 17.83 -16.16
C ASP A 37 -7.21 17.63 -16.01
N VAL A 38 -6.77 16.91 -14.97
CA VAL A 38 -5.36 16.68 -14.63
C VAL A 38 -5.15 15.25 -14.11
N GLY A 39 -4.08 14.59 -14.58
CA GLY A 39 -3.59 13.31 -14.06
C GLY A 39 -2.19 13.46 -13.47
N ILE A 40 -1.94 12.88 -12.30
CA ILE A 40 -0.65 12.91 -11.61
C ILE A 40 -0.22 11.46 -11.31
N GLY A 41 0.97 11.08 -11.76
CA GLY A 41 1.58 9.79 -11.42
C GLY A 41 2.27 9.87 -10.07
N LEU A 42 1.64 9.30 -9.03
CA LEU A 42 2.19 9.21 -7.68
C LEU A 42 2.68 7.78 -7.37
N GLY A 43 3.54 7.66 -6.37
CA GLY A 43 4.08 6.38 -5.90
C GLY A 43 3.30 5.73 -4.75
N SER A 44 2.09 6.20 -4.42
CA SER A 44 1.28 5.73 -3.28
C SER A 44 -0.22 5.83 -3.55
N HIS A 45 -1.00 5.00 -2.85
CA HIS A 45 -2.47 5.01 -2.83
C HIS A 45 -2.98 5.65 -1.54
N ASP A 46 -2.76 6.96 -1.40
CA ASP A 46 -3.20 7.72 -0.22
C ASP A 46 -3.81 9.05 -0.65
N LEU A 47 -5.04 9.29 -0.24
CA LEU A 47 -5.77 10.53 -0.52
C LEU A 47 -5.46 11.64 0.49
N GLY A 48 -4.94 11.28 1.67
CA GLY A 48 -4.89 12.15 2.82
C GLY A 48 -4.13 13.46 2.58
N VAL A 49 -3.00 13.36 1.88
CA VAL A 49 -2.18 14.53 1.50
C VAL A 49 -2.88 15.37 0.43
N ALA A 50 -3.46 14.75 -0.59
CA ALA A 50 -4.11 15.45 -1.69
C ALA A 50 -5.33 16.25 -1.19
N VAL A 51 -6.16 15.63 -0.36
CA VAL A 51 -7.34 16.27 0.25
C VAL A 51 -6.93 17.40 1.19
N MET A 52 -5.84 17.25 1.94
CA MET A 52 -5.33 18.33 2.79
C MET A 52 -4.88 19.55 1.97
N MET A 53 -4.15 19.32 0.87
CA MET A 53 -3.57 20.39 0.05
C MET A 53 -4.60 21.08 -0.85
N TRP A 54 -5.60 20.34 -1.32
CA TRP A 54 -6.63 20.80 -2.25
C TRP A 54 -8.03 20.32 -1.83
N PRO A 55 -8.58 20.85 -0.73
CA PRO A 55 -9.87 20.40 -0.20
C PRO A 55 -11.05 20.62 -1.15
N GLU A 56 -10.92 21.53 -2.12
CA GLU A 56 -11.91 21.83 -3.14
C GLU A 56 -11.83 20.93 -4.39
N VAL A 57 -10.79 20.10 -4.51
CA VAL A 57 -10.59 19.22 -5.67
C VAL A 57 -11.21 17.85 -5.42
N ASP A 58 -12.00 17.40 -6.39
CA ASP A 58 -12.56 16.04 -6.40
C ASP A 58 -11.47 15.04 -6.85
N VAL A 59 -10.95 14.24 -5.90
CA VAL A 59 -9.79 13.36 -6.13
C VAL A 59 -10.22 11.93 -6.49
N VAL A 60 -9.68 11.42 -7.60
CA VAL A 60 -9.73 9.99 -7.96
C VAL A 60 -8.34 9.39 -7.80
N CYS A 61 -8.22 8.31 -7.03
CA CYS A 61 -6.97 7.55 -6.88
C CYS A 61 -7.21 6.12 -7.35
N ALA A 62 -6.50 5.72 -8.40
CA ALA A 62 -6.58 4.38 -8.96
C ALA A 62 -5.19 3.99 -9.49
N SER A 63 -4.96 2.70 -9.62
CA SER A 63 -3.75 2.14 -10.24
C SER A 63 -4.10 0.99 -11.17
N ASN A 64 -3.06 0.37 -11.73
CA ASN A 64 -3.23 -0.81 -12.56
C ASN A 64 -3.93 -1.91 -11.73
N PRO A 65 -5.07 -2.45 -12.18
CA PRO A 65 -5.79 -3.50 -11.45
C PRO A 65 -4.98 -4.79 -11.51
N LEU A 66 -4.17 -5.02 -10.47
CA LEU A 66 -3.35 -6.21 -10.28
C LEU A 66 -3.74 -6.87 -8.97
N ASP A 67 -3.78 -8.19 -8.98
CA ASP A 67 -3.91 -8.95 -7.75
C ASP A 67 -2.58 -8.96 -6.98
N LEU A 68 -2.66 -9.21 -5.67
CA LEU A 68 -1.48 -9.19 -4.78
C LEU A 68 -0.37 -10.14 -5.25
N ASP A 69 -0.72 -11.36 -5.67
CA ASP A 69 0.27 -12.36 -6.10
C ASP A 69 0.97 -11.93 -7.41
N ASP A 70 0.25 -11.31 -8.34
CA ASP A 70 0.82 -10.76 -9.57
C ASP A 70 1.72 -9.55 -9.28
N TYR A 71 1.30 -8.70 -8.33
CA TYR A 71 2.10 -7.56 -7.90
C TYR A 71 3.41 -8.02 -7.23
N VAL A 72 3.34 -8.98 -6.30
CA VAL A 72 4.51 -9.62 -5.68
C VAL A 72 5.41 -10.23 -6.74
N SER A 73 4.82 -10.90 -7.73
CA SER A 73 5.56 -11.51 -8.82
C SER A 73 6.27 -10.49 -9.70
N SER A 74 5.64 -9.35 -9.97
CA SER A 74 6.25 -8.26 -10.75
C SER A 74 7.45 -7.62 -10.05
N ILE A 75 7.44 -7.55 -8.72
CA ILE A 75 8.53 -6.97 -7.91
C ILE A 75 9.65 -8.00 -7.67
N GLY A 76 9.30 -9.29 -7.55
CA GLY A 76 10.25 -10.39 -7.33
C GLY A 76 10.80 -10.51 -5.91
N ASP A 77 10.34 -9.66 -4.97
CA ASP A 77 10.72 -9.68 -3.56
C ASP A 77 9.47 -9.53 -2.67
N PRO A 78 8.92 -10.65 -2.15
CA PRO A 78 7.71 -10.61 -1.32
C PRO A 78 7.94 -9.85 -0.02
N ARG A 79 9.12 -9.99 0.60
CA ARG A 79 9.41 -9.32 1.87
C ARG A 79 9.42 -7.80 1.69
N ARG A 80 9.99 -7.32 0.57
CA ARG A 80 9.93 -5.90 0.21
C ARG A 80 8.50 -5.40 0.05
N VAL A 81 7.62 -6.18 -0.59
CA VAL A 81 6.20 -5.82 -0.73
C VAL A 81 5.52 -5.69 0.62
N VAL A 82 5.73 -6.65 1.53
CA VAL A 82 5.15 -6.60 2.88
C VAL A 82 5.68 -5.40 3.67
N ASP A 83 6.99 -5.16 3.68
CA ASP A 83 7.56 -3.98 4.35
C ASP A 83 6.99 -2.66 3.76
N MET A 84 6.74 -2.61 2.44
CA MET A 84 6.14 -1.43 1.80
C MET A 84 4.72 -1.20 2.32
N LEU A 85 3.86 -2.22 2.29
CA LEU A 85 2.49 -2.14 2.80
C LEU A 85 2.45 -1.77 4.28
N VAL A 86 3.31 -2.35 5.10
CA VAL A 86 3.41 -2.03 6.53
C VAL A 86 3.80 -0.56 6.74
N GLY A 87 4.82 -0.08 6.02
CA GLY A 87 5.23 1.33 6.10
C GLY A 87 4.19 2.31 5.55
N ASP A 88 3.45 1.93 4.49
CA ASP A 88 2.33 2.72 3.97
C ASP A 88 1.21 2.83 5.00
N THR A 89 0.84 1.71 5.62
CA THR A 89 -0.21 1.65 6.66
C THR A 89 0.12 2.56 7.84
N GLN A 90 1.36 2.51 8.35
CA GLN A 90 1.78 3.35 9.47
C GLN A 90 1.64 4.84 9.15
N ARG A 91 1.97 5.24 7.91
CA ARG A 91 1.97 6.65 7.51
C ARG A 91 0.58 7.26 7.46
N ILE A 92 -0.48 6.47 7.26
CA ILE A 92 -1.86 6.96 7.30
C ILE A 92 -2.14 7.68 8.62
N GLU A 93 -1.72 7.10 9.76
CA GLU A 93 -1.92 7.72 11.07
C GLU A 93 -0.83 8.74 11.39
N VAL A 94 0.45 8.36 11.21
CA VAL A 94 1.59 9.20 11.61
C VAL A 94 1.60 10.53 10.85
N TYR A 95 1.22 10.54 9.57
CA TYR A 95 1.15 11.79 8.80
C TYR A 95 -0.05 12.63 9.19
N ALA A 96 -1.18 12.02 9.56
CA ALA A 96 -2.32 12.75 10.08
C ALA A 96 -2.00 13.44 11.42
N GLU A 97 -1.36 12.72 12.35
CA GLU A 97 -0.93 13.26 13.64
C GLU A 97 0.08 14.41 13.50
N ARG A 98 0.95 14.34 12.50
CA ARG A 98 1.96 15.38 12.21
C ARG A 98 1.42 16.52 11.35
N GLY A 99 0.15 16.47 10.93
CA GLY A 99 -0.48 17.50 10.10
C GLY A 99 0.00 17.54 8.65
N PHE A 100 0.47 16.40 8.12
CA PHE A 100 0.85 16.24 6.71
C PHE A 100 -0.24 15.62 5.84
N ALA A 101 -1.24 14.99 6.44
CA ALA A 101 -2.39 14.37 5.76
C ALA A 101 -3.66 14.56 6.58
N VAL A 102 -4.84 14.49 5.97
CA VAL A 102 -6.09 14.40 6.75
C VAL A 102 -6.20 13.04 7.44
N PRO A 103 -6.82 12.95 8.64
CA PRO A 103 -7.09 11.66 9.28
C PRO A 103 -7.98 10.78 8.40
N GLN A 104 -7.63 9.51 8.29
CA GLN A 104 -8.42 8.49 7.61
C GLN A 104 -8.81 7.41 8.61
N GLU A 105 -10.03 6.89 8.46
CA GLU A 105 -10.51 5.80 9.32
C GLU A 105 -9.75 4.51 8.97
N MET A 106 -9.04 3.96 9.96
CA MET A 106 -8.38 2.66 9.83
C MET A 106 -9.14 1.61 10.64
N PRO A 107 -9.79 0.62 9.99
CA PRO A 107 -10.50 -0.45 10.68
C PRO A 107 -9.62 -1.27 11.62
N ASP A 108 -10.20 -1.78 12.71
CA ASP A 108 -9.47 -2.56 13.74
C ASP A 108 -8.78 -3.80 13.15
N GLU A 109 -9.37 -4.44 12.15
CA GLU A 109 -8.78 -5.58 11.46
C GLU A 109 -7.48 -5.21 10.72
N VAL A 110 -7.42 -4.01 10.14
CA VAL A 110 -6.24 -3.48 9.45
C VAL A 110 -5.16 -3.16 10.49
N ARG A 111 -5.52 -2.50 11.59
CA ARG A 111 -4.60 -2.23 12.71
C ARG A 111 -4.02 -3.53 13.29
N THR A 112 -4.87 -4.53 13.53
CA THR A 112 -4.45 -5.83 14.06
C THR A 112 -3.51 -6.57 13.10
N ALA A 113 -3.82 -6.58 11.79
CA ALA A 113 -2.97 -7.17 10.77
C ALA A 113 -1.61 -6.47 10.70
N PHE A 114 -1.60 -5.13 10.72
CA PHE A 114 -0.38 -4.33 10.78
C PHE A 114 0.49 -4.70 11.99
N GLU A 115 -0.09 -4.74 13.20
CA GLU A 115 0.63 -5.08 14.43
C GLU A 115 1.27 -6.48 14.37
N ARG A 116 0.55 -7.47 13.82
CA ARG A 116 1.08 -8.84 13.63
C ARG A 116 2.25 -8.88 12.66
N LEU A 117 2.15 -8.17 11.54
CA LEU A 117 3.24 -8.10 10.55
C LEU A 117 4.48 -7.39 11.12
N VAL A 118 4.28 -6.33 11.90
CA VAL A 118 5.38 -5.68 12.63
C VAL A 118 6.02 -6.64 13.63
N ALA A 119 5.22 -7.36 14.42
CA ALA A 119 5.72 -8.36 15.36
C ALA A 119 6.46 -9.52 14.67
N ALA A 120 6.07 -9.87 13.45
CA ALA A 120 6.75 -10.84 12.59
C ALA A 120 8.05 -10.30 11.93
N GLY A 121 8.41 -9.03 12.15
CA GLY A 121 9.67 -8.43 11.70
C GLY A 121 9.62 -7.71 10.35
N TYR A 122 8.43 -7.42 9.82
CA TYR A 122 8.26 -6.65 8.57
C TYR A 122 8.25 -5.14 8.82
N ALA A 123 9.27 -4.63 9.52
CA ALA A 123 9.31 -3.27 10.06
C ALA A 123 10.34 -2.34 9.38
N SER A 124 10.95 -2.75 8.25
CA SER A 124 12.12 -2.04 7.70
C SER A 124 11.83 -0.65 7.14
N ARG A 125 10.54 -0.31 6.97
CA ARG A 125 10.06 0.96 6.39
C ARG A 125 9.21 1.79 7.36
N LEU A 126 9.21 1.44 8.65
CA LEU A 126 8.55 2.26 9.68
C LEU A 126 9.35 3.54 9.97
N ILE A 127 8.66 4.60 10.40
CA ILE A 127 9.20 5.96 10.71
C ILE A 127 8.56 6.62 11.94
#